data_AF-A0A961H3K1-F1
#
_entry.id   AF-A0A961H3K1-F1
#
_cell.length_a   1.000
_cell.length_b   1.000
_cell.length_c   1.000
_cell.angle_alpha   90.00
_cell.angle_beta   90.00
_cell.angle_gamma   90.00
#
_symmetry.space_group_name_H-M   'P 1'
#
loop_
_entity.id
_entity.type
_entity.pdbx_description
1 polymer ?
#
loop_
_entity_poly.entity_id
_entity_poly.type
_entity_poly.pdbx_seq_one_letter_code
_entity_poly.pdbx_strand_id
1 'polypeptide(L)' 'LDEEVSDLVERFETRKIVDRAKGLLNEKMGLSEPEAFRWIQKASMDRRLTMHDVAVAIIDQLAPKKGAPQKD' A
#
# COMPACT_ATOMS: atom_id res chain seq x y z
N LEU A 1 18.94 -13.98 17.84
CA LEU A 1 17.56 -14.21 18.30
C LEU A 1 16.71 -12.96 18.08
N ASP A 2 17.17 -11.77 18.49
CA ASP A 2 16.43 -10.53 18.25
C ASP A 2 16.32 -10.12 16.76
N GLU A 3 17.34 -10.40 15.95
CA GLU A 3 17.33 -10.07 14.51
C GLU A 3 16.25 -10.83 13.72
N GLU A 4 16.05 -12.13 13.99
CA GLU A 4 15.01 -12.92 13.31
C GLU A 4 13.59 -12.43 13.66
N VAL A 5 13.38 -12.00 14.91
CA VAL A 5 12.11 -11.41 15.34
C VAL A 5 11.88 -10.07 14.63
N SER A 6 12.91 -9.24 14.50
CA SER A 6 12.83 -7.96 13.77
C SER A 6 12.45 -8.16 12.31
N ASP A 7 13.12 -9.07 11.61
CA ASP A 7 12.84 -9.39 10.20
C ASP A 7 11.42 -9.91 9.98
N LEU A 8 10.93 -10.75 10.91
CA LEU A 8 9.55 -11.23 10.85
C LEU A 8 8.56 -10.07 11.01
N VAL A 9 8.78 -9.20 11.99
CA VAL A 9 7.90 -8.05 12.24
C VAL A 9 7.86 -7.11 11.03
N GLU A 10 9.00 -6.81 10.43
CA GLU A 10 9.06 -5.95 9.23
C GLU A 10 8.30 -6.54 8.03
N ARG A 11 8.40 -7.86 7.81
CA ARG A 11 7.63 -8.55 6.76
C ARG A 11 6.13 -8.52 7.04
N PHE A 12 5.72 -8.67 8.30
CA PHE A 12 4.32 -8.59 8.69
C PHE A 12 3.75 -7.19 8.49
N GLU A 13 4.48 -6.15 8.90
CA GLU A 13 4.08 -4.76 8.69
C GLU A 13 3.99 -4.43 7.21
N THR A 14 4.96 -4.88 6.40
CA THR A 14 4.90 -4.73 4.93
C THR A 14 3.63 -5.36 4.36
N ARG A 15 3.25 -6.56 4.80
CA ARG A 15 2.03 -7.22 4.32
C ARG A 15 0.77 -6.41 4.66
N LYS A 16 0.65 -5.91 5.89
CA LYS A 16 -0.49 -5.06 6.30
C LYS A 16 -0.61 -3.80 5.45
N ILE A 17 0.51 -3.13 5.20
CA ILE A 17 0.55 -1.90 4.40
C ILE A 17 0.17 -2.19 2.95
N VAL A 18 0.70 -3.26 2.35
CA VAL A 18 0.33 -3.70 1.00
C VAL A 18 -1.15 -4.05 0.90
N ASP A 19 -1.71 -4.77 1.88
CA ASP A 19 -3.13 -5.12 1.91
C ASP A 19 -4.02 -3.88 1.98
N ARG A 20 -3.65 -2.89 2.81
CA ARG A 20 -4.36 -1.61 2.87
C ARG A 20 -4.29 -0.84 1.55
N ALA A 21 -3.12 -0.81 0.91
CA ALA A 21 -2.96 -0.16 -0.40
C ALA A 21 -3.82 -0.83 -1.48
N LYS A 22 -3.92 -2.16 -1.48
CA LYS A 22 -4.83 -2.89 -2.39
C LYS A 22 -6.29 -2.51 -2.17
N GLY A 23 -6.73 -2.41 -0.92
CA GLY A 23 -8.10 -1.96 -0.59
C GLY A 23 -8.41 -0.59 -1.16
N LEU A 24 -7.49 0.38 -1.00
CA LEU A 24 -7.65 1.72 -1.56
C LEU A 24 -7.64 1.74 -3.09
N LEU A 25 -6.80 0.93 -3.74
CA LEU A 25 -6.79 0.78 -5.19
C LEU A 25 -8.11 0.17 -5.70
N ASN A 26 -8.68 -0.77 -4.96
CA ASN A 26 -10.01 -1.32 -5.27
C ASN A 26 -11.08 -0.24 -5.17
N GLU A 27 -11.16 0.46 -4.03
CA GLU A 27 -12.18 1.50 -3.80
C GLU A 27 -12.08 2.69 -4.76
N LYS A 28 -10.85 3.13 -5.10
CA LYS A 28 -10.63 4.35 -5.89
C LYS A 28 -10.47 4.11 -7.38
N MET A 29 -9.95 2.95 -7.78
CA MET A 29 -9.64 2.64 -9.17
C MET A 29 -10.41 1.43 -9.70
N GLY A 30 -11.21 0.76 -8.87
CA GLY A 30 -11.99 -0.42 -9.27
C GLY A 30 -11.14 -1.65 -9.56
N LEU A 31 -9.88 -1.68 -9.08
CA LEU A 31 -8.98 -2.81 -9.30
C LEU A 31 -9.33 -3.99 -8.39
N SER A 32 -9.40 -5.19 -8.93
CA SER A 32 -9.45 -6.41 -8.11
C SER A 32 -8.16 -6.59 -7.30
N GLU A 33 -8.18 -7.38 -6.22
CA GLU A 33 -6.97 -7.61 -5.42
C GLU A 33 -5.75 -8.12 -6.22
N PRO A 34 -5.90 -9.07 -7.18
CA PRO A 34 -4.78 -9.50 -8.01
C PRO A 34 -4.24 -8.37 -8.91
N GLU A 35 -5.12 -7.51 -9.43
CA GLU A 35 -4.73 -6.38 -10.28
C GLU A 35 -4.03 -5.30 -9.46
N ALA A 36 -4.56 -4.97 -8.29
CA ALA A 36 -3.95 -4.03 -7.36
C ALA A 36 -2.55 -4.52 -6.91
N PHE A 37 -2.39 -5.82 -6.63
CA PHE A 37 -1.07 -6.37 -6.29
C PHE A 37 -0.08 -6.24 -7.46
N ARG A 38 -0.49 -6.59 -8.68
CA ARG A 38 0.36 -6.41 -9.88
C ARG A 38 0.69 -4.94 -10.12
N TRP A 39 -0.24 -4.04 -9.85
CA TRP A 39 -0.02 -2.61 -9.97
C TRP A 39 1.08 -2.13 -9.01
N ILE A 40 1.01 -2.53 -7.74
CA ILE A 40 2.03 -2.21 -6.72
C ILE A 40 3.39 -2.76 -7.14
N GLN A 41 3.43 -4.02 -7.60
CA GLN A 41 4.66 -4.66 -8.08
C GLN A 41 5.27 -3.91 -9.27
N LYS A 42 4.44 -3.53 -10.25
CA LYS A 42 4.88 -2.74 -11.40
C LYS A 42 5.40 -1.37 -10.99
N ALA A 43 4.66 -0.65 -10.14
CA ALA A 43 5.08 0.65 -9.63
C ALA A 43 6.38 0.58 -8.82
N SER A 44 6.62 -0.52 -8.09
CA SER A 44 7.89 -0.78 -7.38
C SER A 44 9.06 -0.91 -8.35
N MET A 45 8.90 -1.68 -9.43
CA MET A 45 9.94 -1.82 -10.47
C MET A 45 10.19 -0.49 -11.20
N ASP A 46 9.12 0.18 -11.65
CA ASP A 46 9.20 1.41 -12.44
C ASP A 46 9.86 2.56 -11.64
N ARG A 47 9.61 2.61 -10.32
CA ARG A 47 10.14 3.65 -9.43
C ARG A 47 11.41 3.23 -8.69
N ARG A 48 11.84 1.97 -8.84
CA ARG A 48 12.97 1.35 -8.11
C ARG A 48 12.81 1.50 -6.58
N LEU A 49 11.58 1.35 -6.09
CA LEU A 49 11.20 1.46 -4.68
C LEU A 49 10.83 0.09 -4.13
N THR A 50 10.87 -0.08 -2.81
CA THR A 50 10.36 -1.31 -2.20
C THR A 50 8.83 -1.39 -2.30
N MET A 51 8.28 -2.61 -2.21
CA MET A 51 6.83 -2.81 -2.16
C MET A 51 6.16 -2.04 -1.01
N HIS A 52 6.86 -1.94 0.14
CA HIS A 52 6.43 -1.16 1.29
C HIS A 52 6.29 0.33 0.92
N ASP A 53 7.34 0.93 0.36
CA ASP A 53 7.36 2.36 0.04
C ASP A 53 6.29 2.74 -0.99
N VAL A 54 6.09 1.88 -1.99
CA VAL A 54 5.02 2.08 -2.97
C VAL A 54 3.65 1.98 -2.31
N ALA A 55 3.44 0.99 -1.43
CA ALA A 55 2.17 0.84 -0.73
C ALA A 55 1.89 2.02 0.22
N VAL A 56 2.90 2.53 0.93
CA VAL A 56 2.79 3.77 1.73
C VAL A 56 2.42 4.96 0.84
N ALA A 57 3.08 5.12 -0.31
CA ALA A 57 2.80 6.21 -1.24
C ALA A 57 1.37 6.15 -1.79
N ILE A 58 0.86 4.96 -2.09
CA ILE A 58 -0.54 4.76 -2.50
C ILE A 58 -1.49 5.15 -1.37
N ILE A 59 -1.21 4.71 -0.14
CA ILE A 59 -2.05 5.06 1.01
C ILE A 59 -2.07 6.57 1.20
N ASP A 60 -0.93 7.24 1.15
CA ASP A 60 -0.86 8.70 1.31
C ASP A 60 -1.62 9.45 0.20
N GLN A 61 -1.55 8.95 -1.03
CA GLN A 61 -2.21 9.57 -2.20
C GLN A 61 -3.73 9.31 -2.25
N LEU A 62 -4.17 8.12 -1.84
CA LEU A 62 -5.56 7.66 -2.00
C LEU A 62 -6.37 7.67 -0.71
N ALA A 63 -5.71 7.76 0.46
CA ALA A 63 -6.43 7.90 1.71
C ALA A 63 -7.26 9.18 1.67
N PRO A 64 -8.52 9.13 2.12
CA PRO A 64 -9.34 10.31 2.22
C PRO A 64 -8.62 11.32 3.13
N LYS A 65 -8.33 12.53 2.61
CA LYS A 65 -7.83 13.63 3.44
C LYS A 65 -8.86 13.89 4.53
N LYS A 66 -8.56 13.46 5.75
CA LYS A 66 -9.37 13.72 6.93
C LYS A 66 -9.35 15.23 7.18
N GLY A 67 -10.28 15.96 6.55
CA GLY A 67 -10.37 17.42 6.66
C GLY A 67 -10.97 18.20 5.49
N ALA A 68 -11.38 17.59 4.39
CA ALA A 68 -12.18 18.32 3.40
C ALA A 68 -13.66 18.35 3.86
N PRO A 69 -14.28 19.53 4.10
CA PRO A 69 -15.72 19.58 4.33
C PRO A 69 -16.40 19.03 3.07
N GLN A 70 -17.18 17.96 3.25
CA GLN A 70 -18.12 17.48 2.24
C GLN A 70 -19.07 18.66 1.96
N LYS A 71 -18.86 19.35 0.85
CA LYS A 71 -19.77 20.41 0.41
C LYS A 71 -20.97 19.74 -0.26
N ASP A 72 -22.11 20.06 0.34
CA ASP A 72 -23.51 20.05 -0.14
C ASP A 72 -24.20 18.69 -0.30
#